data_AF-A0A9D1KQ96-F1
#
_entry.id   AF-A0A9D1KQ96-F1
#
_cell.length_a   1.000
_cell.length_b   1.000
_cell.length_c   1.000
_cell.angle_alpha   90.00
_cell.angle_beta   90.00
_cell.angle_gamma   90.00
#
_symmetry.space_group_name_H-M   'P 1'
#
loop_
_entity.id
_entity.type
_entity.pdbx_description
1 polymer ?
#
loop_
_entity_poly.entity_id
_entity_poly.type
_entity_poly.pdbx_seq_one_letter_code
_entity_poly.pdbx_strand_id
1 'polypeptide(L)'
;MLKKVLSAAVAAAMALSVMPMAMAEETGYVTGNVTISNAEEFEVFAAAVNGGSDYSGQTVVLANDIDYNNGELTPVGTRGDSFAGNFNGNGFTIKNASVRDDADAGIINVGVFGFVRGGSVTNVNFSNIDVLNEQAVSPSGLAGLLGDAEESATGVAVGTLKSGTVSYITVDDMCSVQGKLRTGGVVGDTCEDAGGSVVSHCVNYATVTGTQNYTGGIIGAMHNLSRITASEDGSTVEYCDNYGDVTGTTEVGGIVGYADRANISYCHNHEDAEINGSGNYGTGGILGCDIYNPRFLYYPEFGSTITECTNAGTITSPRAGGILGSFVVSPGQSQPSDDIISTIDTCTNTGNIVSDTGKSGGIFGYQIAYASGDGEGSVNNLVVRMIHCNNQGKLNGEPSDILTTSPYVEEVTN
;
A
#
# COMPACT_ATOMS: atom_id res chain seq x y z
N MET A 1 -65.30 2.31 2.54
CA MET A 1 -64.47 3.01 3.54
C MET A 1 -63.11 2.31 3.53
N LEU A 2 -62.20 2.58 2.60
CA LEU A 2 -61.21 3.67 2.63
C LEU A 2 -60.63 3.93 4.04
N LYS A 3 -59.47 3.33 4.35
CA LYS A 3 -58.23 3.96 4.85
C LYS A 3 -57.35 2.98 5.66
N LYS A 4 -56.02 3.18 5.51
CA LYS A 4 -54.84 2.53 6.14
C LYS A 4 -54.38 1.28 5.35
N VAL A 5 -53.37 1.27 4.46
CA VAL A 5 -52.05 1.96 4.37
C VAL A 5 -51.22 1.82 5.64
N LEU A 6 -50.31 0.83 5.70
CA LEU A 6 -48.84 1.01 5.64
C LEU A 6 -48.13 -0.33 5.94
N SER A 7 -46.96 -0.54 5.31
CA SER A 7 -45.88 -1.47 5.70
C SER A 7 -45.95 -2.94 5.25
N ALA A 8 -45.35 -3.22 4.08
CA ALA A 8 -44.63 -4.47 3.79
C ALA A 8 -43.83 -4.28 2.48
N ALA A 9 -42.65 -3.66 2.58
CA ALA A 9 -41.71 -3.53 1.47
C ALA A 9 -40.27 -3.68 1.99
N VAL A 10 -39.91 -4.89 2.44
CA VAL A 10 -38.52 -5.34 2.59
C VAL A 10 -38.51 -6.87 2.43
N ALA A 11 -38.33 -7.36 1.20
CA ALA A 11 -37.91 -8.74 0.90
C ALA A 11 -37.78 -8.93 -0.62
N ALA A 12 -36.86 -8.21 -1.25
CA ALA A 12 -36.43 -8.48 -2.64
C ALA A 12 -35.13 -7.73 -2.96
N ALA A 13 -34.01 -8.14 -2.36
CA ALA A 13 -32.67 -7.70 -2.78
C ALA A 13 -31.59 -8.67 -2.25
N MET A 14 -31.61 -9.93 -2.68
CA MET A 14 -30.48 -10.85 -2.56
C MET A 14 -30.47 -11.76 -3.79
N ALA A 15 -29.97 -11.22 -4.90
CA ALA A 15 -29.46 -11.91 -6.07
C ALA A 15 -29.16 -10.86 -7.15
N LEU A 16 -28.16 -10.00 -6.91
CA LEU A 16 -27.46 -9.38 -8.04
C LEU A 16 -26.28 -10.29 -8.35
N SER A 17 -26.52 -11.19 -9.29
CA SER A 17 -25.53 -11.99 -9.97
C SER A 17 -24.38 -11.11 -10.45
N VAL A 18 -23.15 -11.55 -10.18
CA VAL A 18 -21.92 -11.16 -10.86
C VAL A 18 -22.19 -11.20 -12.37
N MET A 19 -22.40 -10.03 -12.98
CA MET A 19 -22.30 -9.92 -14.43
C MET A 19 -20.83 -9.65 -14.73
N PRO A 20 -20.19 -10.37 -15.67
CA PRO A 20 -18.91 -9.93 -16.18
C PRO A 20 -19.12 -8.54 -16.77
N MET A 21 -18.44 -7.55 -16.21
CA MET A 21 -18.47 -6.17 -16.68
C MET A 21 -17.90 -6.17 -18.10
N ALA A 22 -18.81 -6.14 -19.08
CA ALA A 22 -18.44 -5.87 -20.45
C ALA A 22 -17.91 -4.44 -20.51
N MET A 23 -16.60 -4.29 -20.56
CA MET A 23 -15.91 -3.06 -20.95
C MET A 23 -16.38 -2.72 -22.37
N ALA A 24 -17.36 -1.82 -22.50
CA ALA A 24 -17.57 -1.12 -23.75
C ALA A 24 -16.47 -0.06 -23.88
N GLU A 25 -15.60 -0.23 -24.88
CA GLU A 25 -14.58 0.73 -25.29
C GLU A 25 -15.18 2.13 -25.49
N GLU A 26 -14.53 3.11 -24.87
CA GLU A 26 -14.29 4.40 -25.52
C GLU A 26 -12.81 4.75 -25.24
N THR A 27 -11.88 4.11 -25.95
CA THR A 27 -10.46 4.52 -25.95
C THR A 27 -10.33 5.81 -26.78
N GLY A 28 -10.85 6.90 -26.24
CA GLY A 28 -10.44 8.23 -26.67
C GLY A 28 -8.95 8.37 -26.37
N TYR A 29 -8.10 8.31 -27.39
CA TYR A 29 -6.67 8.61 -27.25
C TYR A 29 -6.50 9.96 -26.55
N VAL A 30 -5.83 9.95 -25.40
CA VAL A 30 -5.44 11.19 -24.72
C VAL A 30 -4.26 11.79 -25.48
N THR A 31 -4.42 12.99 -26.03
CA THR A 31 -3.31 13.71 -26.66
C THR A 31 -2.36 14.27 -25.59
N GLY A 32 -1.11 13.80 -25.56
CA GLY A 32 -0.05 14.31 -24.70
C GLY A 32 0.71 15.50 -25.30
N ASN A 33 1.41 16.26 -24.45
CA ASN A 33 2.46 17.20 -24.87
C ASN A 33 3.70 16.46 -25.37
N VAL A 34 3.94 15.26 -24.85
CA VAL A 34 5.04 14.37 -25.21
C VAL A 34 4.47 12.98 -25.46
N THR A 35 4.96 12.33 -26.52
CA THR A 35 4.53 10.99 -26.92
C THR A 35 5.74 10.07 -26.99
N ILE A 36 5.65 8.90 -26.36
CA ILE A 36 6.72 7.89 -26.30
C ILE A 36 6.21 6.61 -26.97
N SER A 37 6.99 6.08 -27.90
CA SER A 37 6.60 4.94 -28.74
C SER A 37 7.58 3.77 -28.70
N ASN A 38 8.72 3.92 -28.03
CA ASN A 38 9.76 2.90 -27.91
C ASN A 38 10.68 3.16 -26.69
N ALA A 39 11.55 2.20 -26.39
CA ALA A 39 12.46 2.26 -25.24
C ALA A 39 13.49 3.39 -25.33
N GLU A 40 14.00 3.71 -26.52
CA GLU A 40 14.98 4.80 -26.70
C GLU A 40 14.35 6.17 -26.33
N GLU A 41 13.12 6.42 -26.76
CA GLU A 41 12.36 7.61 -26.38
C GLU A 41 12.04 7.65 -24.89
N PHE A 42 11.78 6.50 -24.27
CA PHE A 42 11.55 6.41 -22.83
C PHE A 42 12.82 6.75 -22.04
N GLU A 43 13.99 6.26 -22.46
CA GLU A 43 15.28 6.60 -21.85
C GLU A 43 15.63 8.10 -22.02
N VAL A 44 15.31 8.70 -23.17
CA VAL A 44 15.45 10.16 -23.35
C VAL A 44 14.57 10.92 -22.36
N PHE A 45 13.33 10.47 -22.14
CA PHE A 45 12.44 11.04 -21.13
C PHE A 45 12.99 10.88 -19.71
N ALA A 46 13.45 9.69 -19.33
CA ALA A 46 14.08 9.44 -18.04
C ALA A 46 15.29 10.36 -17.81
N ALA A 47 16.18 10.47 -18.81
CA ALA A 47 17.35 11.35 -18.74
C ALA A 47 16.98 12.83 -18.62
N ALA A 48 15.89 13.28 -19.27
CA ALA A 48 15.42 14.66 -19.16
C ALA A 48 14.91 14.98 -17.75
N VAL A 49 14.14 14.07 -17.15
CA VAL A 49 13.67 14.21 -15.75
C VAL A 49 14.85 14.19 -14.79
N ASN A 50 15.74 13.21 -14.92
CA ASN A 50 16.93 13.08 -14.08
C ASN A 50 17.95 14.21 -14.29
N GLY A 51 17.79 15.03 -15.34
CA GLY A 51 18.52 16.26 -15.59
C GLY A 51 17.83 17.54 -15.09
N GLY A 52 16.72 17.42 -14.35
CA GLY A 52 16.00 18.52 -13.71
C GLY A 52 14.79 19.07 -14.48
N SER A 53 14.37 18.44 -15.58
CA SER A 53 13.12 18.80 -16.26
C SER A 53 11.96 18.04 -15.65
N ASP A 54 11.21 18.65 -14.72
CA ASP A 54 10.19 17.97 -13.91
C ASP A 54 8.86 17.64 -14.64
N TYR A 55 8.62 18.22 -15.83
CA TYR A 55 7.38 18.10 -16.61
C TYR A 55 6.12 18.62 -15.92
N SER A 56 6.23 19.50 -14.92
CA SER A 56 5.06 20.05 -14.23
C SER A 56 4.04 20.67 -15.20
N GLY A 57 2.78 20.25 -15.08
CA GLY A 57 1.67 20.69 -15.95
C GLY A 57 1.67 20.10 -17.37
N GLN A 58 2.63 19.25 -17.71
CA GLN A 58 2.71 18.58 -19.01
C GLN A 58 2.16 17.15 -18.93
N THR A 59 1.65 16.64 -20.05
CA THR A 59 1.19 15.24 -20.17
C THR A 59 2.13 14.45 -21.07
N VAL A 60 2.62 13.31 -20.58
CA VAL A 60 3.44 12.33 -21.31
C VAL A 60 2.58 11.10 -21.57
N VAL A 61 2.49 10.65 -22.83
CA VAL A 61 1.59 9.56 -23.23
C VAL A 61 2.33 8.48 -24.00
N LEU A 62 2.05 7.21 -23.70
CA LEU A 62 2.53 6.10 -24.53
C LEU A 62 1.67 5.97 -25.79
N ALA A 63 2.32 5.79 -26.94
CA ALA A 63 1.66 5.50 -28.21
C ALA A 63 1.78 4.03 -28.64
N ASN A 64 2.62 3.25 -27.98
CA ASN A 64 2.80 1.81 -28.19
C ASN A 64 3.27 1.14 -26.88
N ASP A 65 3.26 -0.19 -26.86
CA ASP A 65 4.04 -0.98 -25.92
C ASP A 65 5.53 -0.61 -25.99
N ILE A 66 6.19 -0.60 -24.83
CA ILE A 66 7.61 -0.29 -24.68
C ILE A 66 8.34 -1.56 -24.26
N ASP A 67 9.09 -2.16 -25.19
CA ASP A 67 9.85 -3.39 -24.94
C ASP A 67 11.34 -3.10 -24.80
N TYR A 68 11.89 -3.41 -23.63
CA TYR A 68 13.31 -3.24 -23.30
C TYR A 68 14.19 -4.43 -23.72
N ASN A 69 13.61 -5.50 -24.27
CA ASN A 69 14.32 -6.70 -24.74
C ASN A 69 15.24 -7.33 -23.67
N ASN A 70 14.79 -7.34 -22.42
CA ASN A 70 15.55 -7.75 -21.23
C ASN A 70 16.76 -6.86 -20.93
N GLY A 71 16.73 -5.60 -21.36
CA GLY A 71 17.70 -4.58 -21.03
C GLY A 71 17.42 -3.90 -19.69
N GLU A 72 18.32 -3.00 -19.31
CA GLU A 72 18.14 -2.13 -18.14
C GLU A 72 17.28 -0.92 -18.50
N LEU A 73 16.35 -0.57 -17.61
CA LEU A 73 15.54 0.64 -17.67
C LEU A 73 16.05 1.61 -16.60
N THR A 74 16.28 2.86 -16.99
CA THR A 74 16.64 3.92 -16.03
C THR A 74 15.40 4.46 -15.33
N PRO A 75 15.31 4.40 -13.99
CA PRO A 75 14.21 5.02 -13.26
C PRO A 75 13.97 6.48 -13.65
N VAL A 76 12.70 6.82 -13.86
CA VAL A 76 12.28 8.20 -14.12
C VAL A 76 12.16 8.95 -12.79
N GLY A 77 13.00 9.96 -12.61
CA GLY A 77 13.00 10.84 -11.46
C GLY A 77 13.81 10.31 -10.28
N THR A 78 14.53 11.22 -9.63
CA THR A 78 15.27 10.99 -8.40
C THR A 78 14.69 11.85 -7.27
N ARG A 79 15.18 11.66 -6.04
CA ARG A 79 14.82 12.52 -4.90
C ARG A 79 15.16 14.00 -5.15
N GLY A 80 16.26 14.27 -5.86
CA GLY A 80 16.71 15.62 -6.21
C GLY A 80 15.94 16.21 -7.40
N ASP A 81 15.67 15.37 -8.41
CA ASP A 81 15.06 15.76 -9.67
C ASP A 81 13.85 14.86 -9.94
N SER A 82 12.72 15.17 -9.28
CA SER A 82 11.51 14.36 -9.31
C SER A 82 10.65 14.60 -10.56
N PHE A 83 9.89 13.58 -10.98
CA PHE A 83 8.83 13.76 -11.97
C PHE A 83 7.57 14.40 -11.34
N ALA A 84 7.09 15.49 -11.93
CA ALA A 84 5.92 16.25 -11.50
C ALA A 84 4.86 16.41 -12.61
N GLY A 85 5.02 15.73 -13.75
CA GLY A 85 4.08 15.73 -14.85
C GLY A 85 2.99 14.66 -14.73
N ASN A 86 2.18 14.54 -15.78
CA ASN A 86 1.11 13.54 -15.89
C ASN A 86 1.50 12.46 -16.90
N PHE A 87 1.93 11.29 -16.42
CA PHE A 87 2.17 10.14 -17.27
C PHE A 87 0.88 9.31 -17.45
N ASN A 88 0.53 9.04 -18.69
CA ASN A 88 -0.60 8.19 -19.07
C ASN A 88 -0.13 7.10 -20.04
N GLY A 89 -0.14 5.85 -19.59
CA GLY A 89 0.24 4.70 -20.42
C GLY A 89 -0.75 4.37 -21.53
N ASN A 90 -1.94 4.99 -21.53
CA ASN A 90 -2.99 4.78 -22.54
C ASN A 90 -3.34 3.29 -22.73
N GLY A 91 -3.22 2.49 -21.67
CA GLY A 91 -3.44 1.03 -21.67
C GLY A 91 -2.29 0.19 -22.25
N PHE A 92 -1.19 0.82 -22.70
CA PHE A 92 -0.01 0.11 -23.20
C PHE A 92 0.85 -0.47 -22.08
N THR A 93 1.73 -1.39 -22.47
CA THR A 93 2.58 -2.15 -21.56
C THR A 93 4.03 -1.72 -21.66
N ILE A 94 4.70 -1.52 -20.52
CA ILE A 94 6.16 -1.46 -20.41
C ILE A 94 6.66 -2.84 -19.99
N LYS A 95 7.59 -3.44 -20.73
CA LYS A 95 7.96 -4.85 -20.54
C LYS A 95 9.41 -5.21 -20.77
N ASN A 96 9.77 -6.37 -20.21
CA ASN A 96 11.07 -7.04 -20.36
C ASN A 96 12.23 -6.14 -19.95
N ALA A 97 12.21 -5.63 -18.72
CA ALA A 97 13.24 -4.73 -18.23
C ALA A 97 13.71 -5.13 -16.83
N SER A 98 14.99 -4.87 -16.54
CA SER A 98 15.49 -4.83 -15.18
C SER A 98 15.62 -3.39 -14.69
N VAL A 99 15.16 -3.13 -13.47
CA VAL A 99 15.27 -1.83 -12.80
C VAL A 99 16.06 -2.01 -11.51
N ARG A 100 17.09 -1.19 -11.31
CA ARG A 100 18.05 -1.32 -10.19
C ARG A 100 18.28 0.00 -9.49
N ASP A 101 18.76 -0.07 -8.25
CA ASP A 101 19.37 1.07 -7.58
C ASP A 101 20.71 1.45 -8.23
N ASP A 102 21.01 2.75 -8.22
CA ASP A 102 22.31 3.30 -8.61
C ASP A 102 22.67 4.44 -7.65
N ALA A 103 23.48 4.09 -6.65
CA ALA A 103 23.94 5.00 -5.62
C ALA A 103 24.73 6.20 -6.19
N ASP A 104 25.49 6.00 -7.26
CA ASP A 104 26.31 7.05 -7.88
C ASP A 104 25.44 8.04 -8.67
N ALA A 105 24.33 7.56 -9.24
CA ALA A 105 23.31 8.37 -9.89
C ALA A 105 22.25 8.95 -8.92
N GLY A 106 22.35 8.68 -7.62
CA GLY A 106 21.37 9.13 -6.62
C GLY A 106 20.03 8.39 -6.68
N ILE A 107 19.99 7.23 -7.36
CA ILE A 107 18.82 6.37 -7.51
C ILE A 107 18.77 5.39 -6.34
N ILE A 108 17.98 5.74 -5.33
CA ILE A 108 17.72 4.91 -4.14
C ILE A 108 16.25 4.54 -4.00
N ASN A 109 15.38 5.26 -4.71
CA ASN A 109 13.96 4.96 -4.84
C ASN A 109 13.79 4.32 -6.22
N VAL A 110 13.37 3.07 -6.24
CA VAL A 110 13.50 2.21 -7.42
C VAL A 110 12.11 1.75 -7.87
N GLY A 111 11.87 1.96 -9.14
CA GLY A 111 10.68 1.62 -9.90
C GLY A 111 10.83 2.20 -11.29
N VAL A 112 9.92 1.90 -12.22
CA VAL A 112 9.96 2.55 -13.54
C VAL A 112 9.92 4.07 -13.38
N PHE A 113 9.18 4.57 -12.39
CA PHE A 113 9.33 5.92 -11.85
C PHE A 113 10.00 5.84 -10.47
N GLY A 114 11.21 6.35 -10.34
CA GLY A 114 11.93 6.34 -9.06
C GLY A 114 11.28 7.26 -8.04
N PHE A 115 11.00 8.51 -8.44
CA PHE A 115 10.42 9.51 -7.56
C PHE A 115 9.40 10.40 -8.29
N VAL A 116 8.14 10.37 -7.83
CA VAL A 116 7.05 11.21 -8.33
C VAL A 116 6.63 12.19 -7.25
N ARG A 117 6.60 13.49 -7.57
CA ARG A 117 6.18 14.54 -6.63
C ARG A 117 5.16 15.46 -7.29
N GLY A 118 3.92 15.45 -6.80
CA GLY A 118 2.84 16.28 -7.36
C GLY A 118 2.34 15.86 -8.75
N GLY A 119 2.93 14.82 -9.34
CA GLY A 119 2.57 14.27 -10.64
C GLY A 119 1.65 13.05 -10.55
N SER A 120 1.35 12.47 -11.71
CA SER A 120 0.54 11.25 -11.82
C SER A 120 1.16 10.18 -12.71
N VAL A 121 0.97 8.91 -12.36
CA VAL A 121 1.28 7.75 -13.22
C VAL A 121 0.00 6.93 -13.36
N THR A 122 -0.53 6.84 -14.58
CA THR A 122 -1.86 6.26 -14.82
C THR A 122 -1.93 5.35 -16.03
N ASN A 123 -2.87 4.40 -16.03
CA ASN A 123 -3.26 3.58 -17.19
C ASN A 123 -2.10 2.88 -17.90
N VAL A 124 -1.20 2.25 -17.14
CA VAL A 124 -0.04 1.53 -17.70
C VAL A 124 0.04 0.13 -17.10
N ASN A 125 0.37 -0.84 -17.94
CA ASN A 125 0.64 -2.21 -17.52
C ASN A 125 2.15 -2.45 -17.46
N PHE A 126 2.58 -3.26 -16.51
CA PHE A 126 3.96 -3.72 -16.36
C PHE A 126 4.02 -5.23 -16.54
N SER A 127 4.92 -5.69 -17.40
CA SER A 127 5.07 -7.11 -17.71
C SER A 127 6.52 -7.57 -17.73
N ASN A 128 6.85 -8.61 -16.98
CA ASN A 128 8.23 -9.10 -16.88
C ASN A 128 9.23 -7.96 -16.54
N ILE A 129 8.88 -7.18 -15.50
CA ILE A 129 9.75 -6.16 -14.94
C ILE A 129 10.36 -6.73 -13.65
N ASP A 130 11.68 -6.86 -13.63
CA ASP A 130 12.40 -7.29 -12.45
C ASP A 130 12.98 -6.07 -11.74
N VAL A 131 12.49 -5.75 -10.55
CA VAL A 131 12.91 -4.62 -9.74
C VAL A 131 13.68 -5.10 -8.51
N LEU A 132 14.95 -4.70 -8.41
CA LEU A 132 15.80 -5.04 -7.27
C LEU A 132 16.42 -3.77 -6.71
N ASN A 133 16.26 -3.57 -5.41
CA ASN A 133 16.89 -2.47 -4.67
C ASN A 133 17.71 -3.04 -3.52
N GLU A 134 19.03 -2.99 -3.64
CA GLU A 134 19.95 -3.49 -2.62
C GLU A 134 20.37 -2.41 -1.61
N GLN A 135 19.92 -1.15 -1.76
CA GLN A 135 20.15 -0.11 -0.75
C GLN A 135 19.06 -0.11 0.33
N ALA A 136 19.47 0.19 1.56
CA ALA A 136 18.54 0.54 2.65
C ALA A 136 18.45 2.06 2.85
N VAL A 137 19.56 2.78 2.68
CA VAL A 137 19.63 4.22 2.93
C VAL A 137 20.53 4.89 1.89
N SER A 138 20.30 6.19 1.68
CA SER A 138 21.19 7.04 0.90
C SER A 138 22.65 6.95 1.40
N PRO A 139 23.64 6.73 0.51
CA PRO A 139 25.06 6.73 0.88
C PRO A 139 25.56 8.10 1.40
N SER A 140 24.77 9.16 1.24
CA SER A 140 25.11 10.55 1.59
C SER A 140 25.33 10.80 3.10
N GLY A 141 25.11 9.79 3.96
CA GLY A 141 25.46 9.85 5.38
C GLY A 141 24.59 10.77 6.25
N LEU A 142 23.58 11.43 5.68
CA LEU A 142 22.63 12.27 6.42
C LEU A 142 21.47 11.49 7.06
N ALA A 143 21.37 10.18 6.84
CA ALA A 143 20.30 9.32 7.37
C ALA A 143 20.14 9.43 8.91
N GLY A 144 21.23 9.64 9.65
CA GLY A 144 21.19 9.83 11.10
C GLY A 144 20.73 11.21 11.58
N LEU A 145 20.67 12.22 10.70
CA LEU A 145 20.29 13.60 11.02
C LEU A 145 18.91 13.99 10.44
N LEU A 146 18.53 13.41 9.30
CA LEU A 146 17.27 13.71 8.59
C LEU A 146 16.17 12.65 8.74
N GLY A 147 16.46 11.46 9.31
CA GLY A 147 15.46 10.41 9.57
C GLY A 147 14.95 9.70 8.30
N ASP A 148 13.73 9.15 8.36
CA ASP A 148 13.01 8.35 7.34
C ASP A 148 12.99 8.97 5.91
N ALA A 149 13.33 10.25 5.81
CA ALA A 149 13.42 11.03 4.58
C ALA A 149 14.59 10.63 3.65
N GLU A 150 15.51 9.74 4.03
CA GLU A 150 16.64 9.29 3.20
C GLU A 150 16.66 7.77 2.97
N GLU A 151 15.63 7.08 3.42
CA GLU A 151 15.50 5.64 3.24
C GLU A 151 15.22 5.29 1.77
N SER A 152 15.45 4.03 1.38
CA SER A 152 15.04 3.50 0.07
C SER A 152 13.56 3.16 0.03
N ALA A 153 12.98 3.09 -1.16
CA ALA A 153 11.62 2.61 -1.39
C ALA A 153 11.57 1.93 -2.76
N THR A 154 10.77 0.88 -2.88
CA THR A 154 10.79 0.03 -4.07
C THR A 154 9.39 -0.38 -4.45
N GLY A 155 9.00 -0.11 -5.70
CA GLY A 155 7.78 -0.62 -6.30
C GLY A 155 7.94 -0.77 -7.80
N VAL A 156 7.16 -1.65 -8.45
CA VAL A 156 7.30 -1.84 -9.90
C VAL A 156 6.99 -0.55 -10.66
N ALA A 157 5.87 0.09 -10.34
CA ALA A 157 5.47 1.32 -10.98
C ALA A 157 6.23 2.52 -10.40
N VAL A 158 6.18 2.70 -9.08
CA VAL A 158 6.72 3.88 -8.41
C VAL A 158 7.54 3.51 -7.18
N GLY A 159 8.77 4.00 -7.07
CA GLY A 159 9.56 3.89 -5.85
C GLY A 159 8.96 4.72 -4.71
N THR A 160 8.92 6.04 -4.87
CA THR A 160 8.26 6.97 -3.93
C THR A 160 7.26 7.87 -4.65
N LEU A 161 6.04 7.92 -4.11
CA LEU A 161 4.97 8.82 -4.51
C LEU A 161 4.77 9.89 -3.44
N LYS A 162 4.93 11.16 -3.81
CA LYS A 162 4.77 12.28 -2.88
C LYS A 162 3.72 13.27 -3.33
N SER A 163 2.62 13.37 -2.59
CA SER A 163 1.47 14.22 -2.92
C SER A 163 1.03 14.05 -4.39
N GLY A 164 1.01 12.81 -4.88
CA GLY A 164 0.75 12.46 -6.28
C GLY A 164 -0.36 11.42 -6.43
N THR A 165 -0.58 10.97 -7.66
CA THR A 165 -1.59 9.95 -7.98
C THR A 165 -0.98 8.78 -8.75
N VAL A 166 -1.25 7.55 -8.31
CA VAL A 166 -1.01 6.34 -9.08
C VAL A 166 -2.35 5.63 -9.27
N SER A 167 -2.76 5.38 -10.51
CA SER A 167 -4.02 4.67 -10.72
C SER A 167 -4.12 3.88 -12.01
N TYR A 168 -4.99 2.87 -12.03
CA TYR A 168 -5.21 2.00 -13.19
C TYR A 168 -3.89 1.35 -13.64
N ILE A 169 -3.22 0.70 -12.70
CA ILE A 169 -1.95 0.01 -12.91
C ILE A 169 -2.18 -1.49 -12.79
N THR A 170 -1.67 -2.25 -13.75
CA THR A 170 -1.58 -3.71 -13.64
C THR A 170 -0.12 -4.12 -13.62
N VAL A 171 0.31 -4.80 -12.56
CA VAL A 171 1.62 -5.46 -12.47
C VAL A 171 1.39 -6.95 -12.63
N ASP A 172 1.88 -7.55 -13.71
CA ASP A 172 1.64 -8.98 -14.00
C ASP A 172 2.47 -9.95 -13.15
N ASP A 173 2.18 -11.24 -13.30
CA ASP A 173 2.78 -12.35 -12.54
C ASP A 173 4.22 -12.68 -12.95
N MET A 174 4.70 -12.14 -14.07
CA MET A 174 6.10 -12.25 -14.50
C MET A 174 6.99 -11.17 -13.90
N CYS A 175 6.41 -10.12 -13.30
CA CYS A 175 7.17 -9.12 -12.58
C CYS A 175 7.64 -9.66 -11.23
N SER A 176 8.75 -9.11 -10.74
CA SER A 176 9.25 -9.37 -9.39
C SER A 176 9.74 -8.07 -8.75
N VAL A 177 9.48 -7.90 -7.46
CA VAL A 177 10.01 -6.78 -6.70
C VAL A 177 10.71 -7.26 -5.43
N GLN A 178 11.96 -6.83 -5.27
CA GLN A 178 12.75 -7.08 -4.09
C GLN A 178 13.39 -5.79 -3.57
N GLY A 179 13.14 -5.49 -2.30
CA GLY A 179 13.71 -4.31 -1.64
C GLY A 179 14.15 -4.58 -0.21
N LYS A 180 14.94 -3.64 0.35
CA LYS A 180 15.28 -3.65 1.78
C LYS A 180 14.20 -2.97 2.60
N LEU A 181 13.83 -1.74 2.27
CA LEU A 181 12.82 -0.96 2.99
C LEU A 181 11.66 -0.61 2.05
N ARG A 182 10.46 -0.43 2.60
CA ARG A 182 9.28 0.15 1.92
C ARG A 182 9.06 -0.46 0.55
N THR A 183 8.85 -1.77 0.55
CA THR A 183 8.73 -2.58 -0.66
C THR A 183 7.27 -2.86 -0.95
N GLY A 184 6.75 -2.30 -2.04
CA GLY A 184 5.39 -2.54 -2.53
C GLY A 184 5.39 -3.25 -3.87
N GLY A 185 4.35 -4.03 -4.18
CA GLY A 185 4.17 -4.57 -5.53
C GLY A 185 4.00 -3.49 -6.60
N VAL A 186 3.32 -2.38 -6.24
CA VAL A 186 3.05 -1.27 -7.17
C VAL A 186 3.84 -0.02 -6.77
N VAL A 187 3.71 0.41 -5.51
CA VAL A 187 4.31 1.63 -4.98
C VAL A 187 5.15 1.32 -3.75
N GLY A 188 6.40 1.77 -3.68
CA GLY A 188 7.22 1.52 -2.48
C GLY A 188 6.74 2.32 -1.27
N ASP A 189 6.67 3.64 -1.41
CA ASP A 189 6.32 4.57 -0.35
C ASP A 189 5.35 5.65 -0.84
N THR A 190 4.41 6.02 0.03
CA THR A 190 3.61 7.24 -0.12
C THR A 190 3.92 8.20 1.00
N CYS A 191 4.19 9.46 0.65
CA CYS A 191 4.39 10.52 1.63
C CYS A 191 3.80 11.84 1.16
N GLU A 192 3.85 12.87 2.00
CA GLU A 192 3.13 14.12 1.76
C GLU A 192 4.02 15.36 1.91
N ASP A 193 3.84 16.35 1.02
CA ASP A 193 4.27 17.74 1.22
C ASP A 193 3.06 18.67 1.48
N ALA A 194 1.97 18.48 0.74
CA ALA A 194 0.69 19.15 0.91
C ALA A 194 -0.39 18.32 0.19
N GLY A 195 -1.37 17.82 0.95
CA GLY A 195 -2.38 16.88 0.44
C GLY A 195 -1.84 15.46 0.32
N GLY A 196 -2.68 14.50 0.69
CA GLY A 196 -2.41 13.07 0.65
C GLY A 196 -2.07 12.54 -0.74
N SER A 197 -1.28 11.46 -0.78
CA SER A 197 -1.10 10.69 -2.01
C SER A 197 -2.29 9.77 -2.24
N VAL A 198 -2.63 9.48 -3.50
CA VAL A 198 -3.73 8.59 -3.86
C VAL A 198 -3.19 7.43 -4.70
N VAL A 199 -3.47 6.20 -4.27
CA VAL A 199 -3.22 4.98 -5.04
C VAL A 199 -4.55 4.26 -5.24
N SER A 200 -5.00 4.10 -6.48
CA SER A 200 -6.31 3.47 -6.71
C SER A 200 -6.41 2.64 -7.99
N HIS A 201 -7.31 1.64 -8.00
CA HIS A 201 -7.51 0.80 -9.19
C HIS A 201 -6.21 0.11 -9.63
N CYS A 202 -5.39 -0.30 -8.67
CA CYS A 202 -4.11 -0.96 -8.93
C CYS A 202 -4.20 -2.44 -8.60
N VAL A 203 -3.63 -3.28 -9.46
CA VAL A 203 -3.61 -4.73 -9.29
C VAL A 203 -2.17 -5.24 -9.27
N ASN A 204 -1.84 -6.04 -8.27
CA ASN A 204 -0.56 -6.72 -8.17
C ASN A 204 -0.71 -8.24 -8.32
N TYR A 205 -0.10 -8.82 -9.34
CA TYR A 205 0.10 -10.26 -9.48
C TYR A 205 1.55 -10.70 -9.19
N ALA A 206 2.48 -9.76 -9.02
CA ALA A 206 3.89 -10.06 -8.81
C ALA A 206 4.22 -10.54 -7.41
N THR A 207 5.27 -11.36 -7.30
CA THR A 207 5.88 -11.67 -6.00
C THR A 207 6.58 -10.43 -5.43
N VAL A 208 6.26 -10.11 -4.18
CA VAL A 208 6.83 -9.00 -3.41
C VAL A 208 7.70 -9.53 -2.28
N THR A 209 8.99 -9.20 -2.29
CA THR A 209 9.94 -9.63 -1.26
C THR A 209 10.61 -8.44 -0.58
N GLY A 210 10.21 -8.14 0.65
CA GLY A 210 10.93 -7.20 1.52
C GLY A 210 11.88 -7.93 2.46
N THR A 211 13.12 -7.48 2.52
CA THR A 211 14.17 -8.13 3.34
C THR A 211 14.45 -7.41 4.66
N GLN A 212 13.84 -6.25 4.88
CA GLN A 212 13.81 -5.53 6.15
C GLN A 212 12.40 -4.95 6.36
N ASN A 213 12.29 -3.64 6.62
CA ASN A 213 11.06 -3.02 7.09
C ASN A 213 10.05 -2.74 5.97
N TYR A 214 8.78 -2.96 6.31
CA TYR A 214 7.60 -2.55 5.56
C TYR A 214 7.48 -3.18 4.17
N THR A 215 6.66 -4.23 4.08
CA THR A 215 6.35 -4.91 2.82
C THR A 215 4.84 -4.93 2.58
N GLY A 216 4.38 -4.52 1.40
CA GLY A 216 2.96 -4.60 1.03
C GLY A 216 2.73 -5.11 -0.38
N GLY A 217 1.62 -5.78 -0.64
CA GLY A 217 1.29 -6.22 -2.00
C GLY A 217 1.03 -5.05 -2.97
N ILE A 218 0.50 -3.93 -2.48
CA ILE A 218 0.33 -2.70 -3.27
C ILE A 218 1.31 -1.63 -2.85
N ILE A 219 1.33 -1.28 -1.55
CA ILE A 219 2.16 -0.22 -0.99
C ILE A 219 3.04 -0.74 0.15
N GLY A 220 4.35 -0.49 0.09
CA GLY A 220 5.27 -0.82 1.18
C GLY A 220 4.96 -0.03 2.46
N ALA A 221 4.99 1.30 2.38
CA ALA A 221 4.65 2.19 3.49
C ALA A 221 3.82 3.41 3.08
N MET A 222 2.97 3.85 4.00
CA MET A 222 2.27 5.12 3.96
C MET A 222 2.77 5.96 5.13
N HIS A 223 3.60 6.97 4.85
CA HIS A 223 4.18 7.91 5.80
C HIS A 223 3.52 9.29 5.63
N ASN A 224 2.37 9.48 6.29
CA ASN A 224 1.54 10.68 6.26
C ASN A 224 2.00 11.77 7.25
N LEU A 225 3.22 11.68 7.77
CA LEU A 225 3.81 12.70 8.65
C LEU A 225 4.68 13.68 7.86
N SER A 226 4.07 14.72 7.30
CA SER A 226 4.81 15.87 6.78
C SER A 226 5.42 16.69 7.93
N ARG A 227 6.69 17.11 7.79
CA ARG A 227 7.39 17.99 8.74
C ARG A 227 6.93 19.45 8.67
N ILE A 228 6.11 19.81 7.69
CA ILE A 228 5.85 21.20 7.28
C ILE A 228 4.37 21.55 7.36
N THR A 229 3.49 20.59 7.09
CA THR A 229 2.03 20.77 7.03
C THR A 229 1.38 19.56 7.68
N ALA A 230 0.41 19.79 8.56
CA ALA A 230 -0.53 18.72 8.89
C ALA A 230 -1.59 18.73 7.81
N SER A 231 -1.54 17.78 6.88
CA SER A 231 -2.77 17.36 6.22
C SER A 231 -3.65 16.72 7.28
N GLU A 232 -4.94 17.06 7.28
CA GLU A 232 -5.92 16.34 8.10
C GLU A 232 -6.24 14.97 7.49
N ASP A 233 -6.07 14.84 6.17
CA ASP A 233 -6.32 13.63 5.39
C ASP A 233 -4.99 12.95 5.05
N GLY A 234 -4.75 11.77 5.63
CA GLY A 234 -3.62 10.92 5.22
C GLY A 234 -3.81 10.35 3.81
N SER A 235 -2.75 9.78 3.25
CA SER A 235 -2.79 9.11 1.94
C SER A 235 -3.89 8.06 1.87
N THR A 236 -4.45 7.89 0.67
CA THR A 236 -5.61 7.04 0.40
C THR A 236 -5.22 5.89 -0.53
N VAL A 237 -5.69 4.68 -0.19
CA VAL A 237 -5.62 3.49 -1.04
C VAL A 237 -7.02 2.96 -1.25
N GLU A 238 -7.45 2.86 -2.51
CA GLU A 238 -8.81 2.40 -2.80
C GLU A 238 -8.94 1.54 -4.06
N TYR A 239 -9.85 0.57 -4.06
CA TYR A 239 -10.12 -0.29 -5.21
C TYR A 239 -8.86 -1.01 -5.72
N CYS A 240 -8.01 -1.48 -4.81
CA CYS A 240 -6.78 -2.19 -5.17
C CYS A 240 -6.87 -3.67 -4.84
N ASP A 241 -6.29 -4.50 -5.70
CA ASP A 241 -6.33 -5.95 -5.60
C ASP A 241 -4.93 -6.55 -5.56
N ASN A 242 -4.65 -7.40 -4.57
CA ASN A 242 -3.43 -8.20 -4.53
C ASN A 242 -3.74 -9.68 -4.77
N TYR A 243 -3.07 -10.25 -5.77
CA TYR A 243 -3.06 -11.67 -6.09
C TYR A 243 -1.67 -12.29 -5.88
N GLY A 244 -0.62 -11.47 -5.87
CA GLY A 244 0.75 -11.93 -5.72
C GLY A 244 1.15 -12.24 -4.28
N ASP A 245 2.12 -13.14 -4.12
CA ASP A 245 2.69 -13.48 -2.81
C ASP A 245 3.46 -12.30 -2.22
N VAL A 246 3.31 -12.09 -0.90
CA VAL A 246 4.00 -11.02 -0.18
C VAL A 246 4.79 -11.62 0.97
N THR A 247 6.12 -11.51 0.91
CA THR A 247 7.02 -11.99 1.97
C THR A 247 7.80 -10.83 2.57
N GLY A 248 7.75 -10.69 3.90
CA GLY A 248 8.45 -9.63 4.61
C GLY A 248 8.92 -10.01 6.01
N THR A 249 9.71 -9.10 6.63
CA THR A 249 10.40 -9.41 7.89
C THR A 249 9.78 -8.80 9.15
N THR A 250 9.19 -7.61 9.10
CA THR A 250 8.70 -6.92 10.32
C THR A 250 7.21 -6.59 10.26
N GLU A 251 6.81 -5.72 9.34
CA GLU A 251 5.43 -5.32 9.05
C GLU A 251 5.10 -5.75 7.62
N VAL A 252 4.05 -6.57 7.47
CA VAL A 252 3.72 -7.18 6.18
C VAL A 252 2.22 -7.09 5.93
N GLY A 253 1.82 -6.54 4.80
CA GLY A 253 0.42 -6.40 4.41
C GLY A 253 0.11 -6.98 3.05
N GLY A 254 -1.07 -7.58 2.88
CA GLY A 254 -1.54 -7.93 1.52
C GLY A 254 -1.77 -6.71 0.64
N ILE A 255 -2.16 -5.56 1.22
CA ILE A 255 -2.29 -4.29 0.48
C ILE A 255 -1.23 -3.29 0.92
N VAL A 256 -1.17 -2.95 2.21
CA VAL A 256 -0.26 -1.95 2.78
C VAL A 256 0.58 -2.56 3.89
N GLY A 257 1.91 -2.46 3.82
CA GLY A 257 2.79 -2.98 4.86
C GLY A 257 2.70 -2.20 6.18
N TYR A 258 2.86 -0.88 6.08
CA TYR A 258 2.91 0.05 7.22
C TYR A 258 2.11 1.31 6.91
N ALA A 259 1.42 1.85 7.91
CA ALA A 259 0.75 3.14 7.79
C ALA A 259 0.71 3.93 9.11
N ASP A 260 0.80 5.26 9.01
CA ASP A 260 0.31 6.21 10.02
C ASP A 260 -0.91 6.98 9.49
N ARG A 261 -2.10 6.69 10.02
CA ARG A 261 -3.37 7.36 9.63
C ARG A 261 -3.74 7.20 8.15
N ALA A 262 -3.69 5.98 7.64
CA ALA A 262 -4.12 5.69 6.27
C ALA A 262 -5.65 5.63 6.15
N ASN A 263 -6.15 5.98 4.97
CA ASN A 263 -7.50 5.66 4.53
C ASN A 263 -7.43 4.52 3.51
N ILE A 264 -7.90 3.33 3.88
CA ILE A 264 -7.89 2.15 3.01
C ILE A 264 -9.34 1.72 2.79
N SER A 265 -9.77 1.63 1.53
CA SER A 265 -11.16 1.26 1.23
C SER A 265 -11.32 0.39 -0.01
N TYR A 266 -12.30 -0.52 -0.02
CA TYR A 266 -12.62 -1.34 -1.19
C TYR A 266 -11.43 -2.14 -1.77
N CYS A 267 -10.44 -2.47 -0.94
CA CYS A 267 -9.28 -3.26 -1.33
C CYS A 267 -9.47 -4.75 -1.01
N HIS A 268 -8.88 -5.62 -1.84
CA HIS A 268 -8.99 -7.06 -1.69
C HIS A 268 -7.63 -7.77 -1.81
N ASN A 269 -7.27 -8.56 -0.80
CA ASN A 269 -6.21 -9.55 -0.91
C ASN A 269 -6.82 -10.92 -1.25
N HIS A 270 -6.59 -11.41 -2.46
CA HIS A 270 -7.30 -12.57 -3.04
C HIS A 270 -6.79 -13.92 -2.52
N GLU A 271 -7.59 -14.96 -2.71
CA GLU A 271 -7.36 -16.32 -2.20
C GLU A 271 -6.04 -16.97 -2.63
N ASP A 272 -5.51 -16.56 -3.79
CA ASP A 272 -4.27 -17.09 -4.35
C ASP A 272 -3.02 -16.48 -3.70
N ALA A 273 -3.16 -15.35 -2.99
CA ALA A 273 -2.03 -14.66 -2.37
C ALA A 273 -1.64 -15.29 -1.01
N GLU A 274 -0.36 -15.62 -0.85
CA GLU A 274 0.21 -15.96 0.46
C GLU A 274 0.96 -14.76 1.08
N ILE A 275 0.51 -14.35 2.27
CA ILE A 275 1.09 -13.23 3.02
C ILE A 275 1.93 -13.79 4.17
N ASN A 276 3.25 -13.72 4.00
CA ASN A 276 4.23 -14.38 4.86
C ASN A 276 5.06 -13.34 5.64
N GLY A 277 4.81 -13.23 6.94
CA GLY A 277 5.57 -12.40 7.86
C GLY A 277 6.40 -13.23 8.84
N SER A 278 7.66 -12.85 9.06
CA SER A 278 8.52 -13.51 10.05
C SER A 278 8.69 -12.73 11.35
N GLY A 279 8.23 -11.47 11.39
CA GLY A 279 8.39 -10.55 12.50
C GLY A 279 7.21 -10.52 13.46
N ASN A 280 7.36 -9.73 14.52
CA ASN A 280 6.35 -9.59 15.57
C ASN A 280 5.59 -8.24 15.51
N TYR A 281 5.84 -7.40 14.49
CA TYR A 281 5.21 -6.08 14.38
C TYR A 281 3.93 -6.08 13.55
N GLY A 282 3.55 -7.22 12.98
CA GLY A 282 2.21 -7.46 12.46
C GLY A 282 2.20 -7.92 11.03
N THR A 283 1.32 -8.86 10.75
CA THR A 283 1.00 -9.28 9.39
C THR A 283 -0.50 -9.21 9.18
N GLY A 284 -0.92 -8.44 8.19
CA GLY A 284 -2.32 -8.18 7.89
C GLY A 284 -2.67 -8.59 6.46
N GLY A 285 -3.89 -9.06 6.22
CA GLY A 285 -4.36 -9.27 4.85
C GLY A 285 -4.56 -7.96 4.11
N ILE A 286 -4.87 -6.87 4.82
CA ILE A 286 -5.00 -5.53 4.24
C ILE A 286 -3.86 -4.64 4.72
N LEU A 287 -3.77 -4.37 6.02
CA LEU A 287 -2.76 -3.51 6.63
C LEU A 287 -1.90 -4.31 7.62
N GLY A 288 -0.59 -4.36 7.40
CA GLY A 288 0.34 -5.05 8.30
C GLY A 288 0.43 -4.39 9.68
N CYS A 289 0.69 -3.09 9.69
CA CYS A 289 0.92 -2.31 10.88
C CYS A 289 0.33 -0.91 10.73
N ASP A 290 -0.61 -0.57 11.62
CA ASP A 290 -1.01 0.82 11.88
C ASP A 290 -0.16 1.35 13.03
N ILE A 291 0.37 2.56 12.91
CA ILE A 291 1.31 3.10 13.90
C ILE A 291 0.84 4.43 14.49
N TYR A 292 0.81 4.45 15.82
CA TYR A 292 0.77 5.68 16.60
C TYR A 292 2.17 6.28 16.68
N ASN A 293 2.35 7.45 16.07
CA ASN A 293 3.62 8.16 16.03
C ASN A 293 3.49 9.63 16.47
N PRO A 294 3.90 9.99 17.71
CA PRO A 294 3.80 11.34 18.26
C PRO A 294 4.93 12.29 17.84
N ARG A 295 5.83 11.90 16.91
CA ARG A 295 7.11 12.58 16.66
C ARG A 295 7.04 14.02 16.12
N PHE A 296 5.89 14.52 15.68
CA PHE A 296 5.80 15.85 15.04
C PHE A 296 4.71 16.72 15.65
N LEU A 297 4.82 18.04 15.44
CA LEU A 297 4.07 19.14 16.08
C LEU A 297 2.52 19.06 15.99
N TYR A 298 1.98 18.02 15.35
CA TYR A 298 0.56 17.72 15.26
C TYR A 298 0.28 16.34 15.86
N TYR A 299 -0.34 16.34 17.03
CA TYR A 299 -0.77 15.13 17.73
C TYR A 299 -1.66 14.27 16.82
N PRO A 300 -1.36 12.96 16.62
CA PRO A 300 -2.33 12.03 16.07
C PRO A 300 -3.48 11.91 17.05
N GLU A 301 -4.64 12.44 16.67
CA GLU A 301 -5.88 12.24 17.44
C GLU A 301 -6.57 10.92 17.07
N PHE A 302 -6.13 10.25 16.00
CA PHE A 302 -6.72 9.01 15.49
C PHE A 302 -5.68 8.13 14.78
N GLY A 303 -5.98 6.83 14.68
CA GLY A 303 -5.25 5.84 13.88
C GLY A 303 -5.77 5.76 12.45
N SER A 304 -5.48 4.67 11.75
CA SER A 304 -5.96 4.44 10.38
C SER A 304 -7.45 4.09 10.32
N THR A 305 -8.04 4.25 9.13
CA THR A 305 -9.42 3.85 8.82
C THR A 305 -9.40 2.86 7.66
N ILE A 306 -9.95 1.65 7.89
CA ILE A 306 -10.03 0.56 6.92
C ILE A 306 -11.50 0.23 6.71
N THR A 307 -12.00 0.33 5.49
CA THR A 307 -13.44 0.15 5.19
C THR A 307 -13.70 -0.74 4.00
N GLU A 308 -14.74 -1.58 4.05
CA GLU A 308 -15.18 -2.36 2.87
C GLU A 308 -14.06 -3.20 2.24
N CYS A 309 -13.09 -3.65 3.05
CA CYS A 309 -11.96 -4.43 2.60
C CYS A 309 -12.15 -5.93 2.86
N THR A 310 -11.59 -6.76 1.99
CA THR A 310 -11.65 -8.22 2.13
C THR A 310 -10.27 -8.86 2.11
N ASN A 311 -10.03 -9.81 3.01
CA ASN A 311 -8.91 -10.74 2.88
C ASN A 311 -9.43 -12.16 2.64
N ALA A 312 -9.07 -12.73 1.51
CA ALA A 312 -9.26 -14.13 1.15
C ALA A 312 -7.96 -14.94 1.16
N GLY A 313 -6.80 -14.27 1.02
CA GLY A 313 -5.48 -14.89 1.05
C GLY A 313 -5.10 -15.52 2.39
N THR A 314 -4.13 -16.43 2.36
CA THR A 314 -3.59 -17.07 3.56
C THR A 314 -2.53 -16.18 4.19
N ILE A 315 -2.58 -16.02 5.51
CA ILE A 315 -1.61 -15.25 6.28
C ILE A 315 -0.83 -16.18 7.18
N THR A 316 0.50 -16.14 7.12
CA THR A 316 1.39 -16.91 8.01
C THR A 316 2.32 -15.95 8.74
N SER A 317 2.17 -15.84 10.07
CA SER A 317 3.02 -14.96 10.89
C SER A 317 2.86 -15.22 12.39
N PRO A 318 3.88 -14.95 13.22
CA PRO A 318 3.74 -14.98 14.67
C PRO A 318 2.58 -14.12 15.19
N ARG A 319 2.37 -12.93 14.60
CA ARG A 319 1.31 -11.97 14.98
C ARG A 319 0.53 -11.56 13.74
N ALA A 320 -0.74 -11.96 13.66
CA ALA A 320 -1.49 -11.90 12.40
C ALA A 320 -2.96 -11.48 12.58
N GLY A 321 -3.45 -10.61 11.71
CA GLY A 321 -4.86 -10.28 11.61
C GLY A 321 -5.36 -10.42 10.18
N GLY A 322 -6.59 -10.88 9.97
CA GLY A 322 -7.13 -11.00 8.60
C GLY A 322 -7.20 -9.65 7.89
N ILE A 323 -7.47 -8.57 8.61
CA ILE A 323 -7.50 -7.21 8.05
C ILE A 323 -6.30 -6.40 8.53
N LEU A 324 -6.16 -6.23 9.85
CA LEU A 324 -5.08 -5.45 10.48
C LEU A 324 -4.19 -6.34 11.33
N GLY A 325 -2.89 -6.40 11.03
CA GLY A 325 -1.92 -7.20 11.78
C GLY A 325 -1.68 -6.68 13.20
N SER A 326 -1.28 -5.42 13.33
CA SER A 326 -1.03 -4.78 14.64
C SER A 326 -1.40 -3.30 14.64
N PHE A 327 -1.73 -2.79 15.83
CA PHE A 327 -1.75 -1.36 16.11
C PHE A 327 -0.60 -1.04 17.08
N VAL A 328 0.31 -0.13 16.68
CA VAL A 328 1.67 -0.09 17.20
C VAL A 328 2.06 1.27 17.78
N VAL A 329 2.77 1.28 18.91
CA VAL A 329 3.44 2.48 19.41
C VAL A 329 4.83 2.59 18.79
N SER A 330 5.15 3.76 18.21
CA SER A 330 6.40 3.96 17.46
C SER A 330 7.68 3.83 18.30
N PRO A 331 8.84 3.57 17.66
CA PRO A 331 10.09 3.33 18.36
C PRO A 331 10.51 4.45 19.32
N GLY A 332 10.81 4.10 20.57
CA GLY A 332 11.27 5.03 21.60
C GLY A 332 10.16 5.91 22.19
N GLN A 333 8.90 5.65 21.87
CA GLN A 333 7.76 6.39 22.39
C GLN A 333 7.02 5.59 23.47
N SER A 334 6.31 6.33 24.32
CA SER A 334 5.29 5.77 25.19
C SER A 334 3.96 5.75 24.45
N GLN A 335 3.05 4.89 24.89
CA GLN A 335 1.67 4.92 24.44
C GLN A 335 1.02 6.31 24.70
N PRO A 336 -0.07 6.67 23.99
CA PRO A 336 -0.78 7.92 24.21
C PRO A 336 -1.36 8.00 25.64
N SER A 337 -1.65 9.21 26.11
CA SER A 337 -2.28 9.44 27.43
C SER A 337 -3.77 9.07 27.45
N ASP A 338 -4.41 9.21 26.31
CA ASP A 338 -5.82 8.98 26.05
C ASP A 338 -5.97 7.96 24.93
N ASP A 339 -7.17 7.37 24.81
CA ASP A 339 -7.43 6.39 23.76
C ASP A 339 -7.27 7.00 22.37
N ILE A 340 -6.46 6.34 21.54
CA ILE A 340 -6.39 6.57 20.11
C ILE A 340 -7.05 5.39 19.43
N ILE A 341 -7.87 5.67 18.42
CA ILE A 341 -8.72 4.68 17.78
C ILE A 341 -8.29 4.47 16.33
N SER A 342 -7.99 3.21 15.99
CA SER A 342 -7.95 2.71 14.62
C SER A 342 -9.31 2.10 14.28
N THR A 343 -9.88 2.43 13.13
CA THR A 343 -11.25 1.99 12.76
C THR A 343 -11.19 0.97 11.63
N ILE A 344 -11.90 -0.15 11.83
CA ILE A 344 -12.15 -1.17 10.82
C ILE A 344 -13.66 -1.29 10.66
N ASP A 345 -14.19 -0.98 9.48
CA ASP A 345 -15.63 -0.96 9.22
C ASP A 345 -15.98 -1.85 8.01
N THR A 346 -16.98 -2.71 8.16
CA THR A 346 -17.54 -3.52 7.08
C THR A 346 -16.47 -4.35 6.36
N CYS A 347 -15.46 -4.81 7.09
CA CYS A 347 -14.37 -5.63 6.54
C CYS A 347 -14.60 -7.12 6.80
N THR A 348 -14.21 -7.95 5.83
CA THR A 348 -14.41 -9.40 5.91
C THR A 348 -13.10 -10.17 5.74
N ASN A 349 -12.86 -11.14 6.61
CA ASN A 349 -11.83 -12.16 6.38
C ASN A 349 -12.47 -13.49 6.01
N THR A 350 -12.13 -14.03 4.85
CA THR A 350 -12.45 -15.40 4.41
C THR A 350 -11.21 -16.29 4.35
N GLY A 351 -10.01 -15.71 4.44
CA GLY A 351 -8.73 -16.40 4.40
C GLY A 351 -8.39 -17.19 5.66
N ASN A 352 -7.32 -17.98 5.58
CA ASN A 352 -6.77 -18.73 6.71
C ASN A 352 -5.64 -17.95 7.37
N ILE A 353 -5.64 -17.90 8.70
CA ILE A 353 -4.60 -17.26 9.50
C ILE A 353 -3.83 -18.34 10.23
N VAL A 354 -2.53 -18.44 9.97
CA VAL A 354 -1.59 -19.39 10.57
C VAL A 354 -0.65 -18.64 11.50
N SER A 355 -0.77 -18.89 12.80
CA SER A 355 -0.04 -18.16 13.85
C SER A 355 0.16 -19.03 15.10
N ASP A 356 1.32 -18.91 15.74
CA ASP A 356 1.76 -19.75 16.86
C ASP A 356 1.78 -19.04 18.23
N THR A 357 1.58 -17.72 18.31
CA THR A 357 1.73 -16.96 19.56
C THR A 357 0.42 -16.64 20.30
N GLY A 358 -0.74 -16.89 19.67
CA GLY A 358 -2.06 -16.47 20.19
C GLY A 358 -2.33 -14.96 20.08
N LYS A 359 -1.42 -14.19 19.46
CA LYS A 359 -1.59 -12.77 19.12
C LYS A 359 -2.14 -12.63 17.70
N SER A 360 -3.24 -13.33 17.44
CA SER A 360 -3.88 -13.38 16.14
C SER A 360 -5.39 -13.39 16.23
N GLY A 361 -6.04 -12.91 15.17
CA GLY A 361 -7.50 -12.79 15.11
C GLY A 361 -8.01 -12.68 13.68
N GLY A 362 -9.26 -13.08 13.46
CA GLY A 362 -9.89 -13.06 12.14
C GLY A 362 -9.91 -11.69 11.47
N ILE A 363 -9.98 -10.60 12.23
CA ILE A 363 -9.98 -9.22 11.73
C ILE A 363 -8.74 -8.48 12.20
N PHE A 364 -8.48 -8.52 13.51
CA PHE A 364 -7.38 -7.80 14.13
C PHE A 364 -6.48 -8.75 14.91
N GLY A 365 -5.16 -8.64 14.69
CA GLY A 365 -4.15 -9.40 15.41
C GLY A 365 -4.03 -8.95 16.86
N TYR A 366 -3.10 -8.04 17.16
CA TYR A 366 -2.91 -7.56 18.53
C TYR A 366 -2.01 -6.30 18.59
N GLN A 367 -2.14 -5.47 19.62
CA GLN A 367 -1.31 -4.27 19.81
C GLN A 367 0.12 -4.58 20.25
N ILE A 368 1.09 -3.72 19.91
CA ILE A 368 2.47 -3.84 20.43
C ILE A 368 3.16 -2.48 20.50
N ALA A 369 3.99 -2.25 21.51
CA ALA A 369 4.89 -1.12 21.56
C ALA A 369 6.33 -1.56 21.27
N TYR A 370 7.01 -0.85 20.36
CA TYR A 370 8.42 -1.11 20.05
C TYR A 370 9.32 -1.07 21.29
N ALA A 371 9.08 -0.12 22.20
CA ALA A 371 9.94 0.11 23.36
C ALA A 371 9.64 -0.81 24.56
N SER A 372 8.41 -1.33 24.66
CA SER A 372 7.94 -1.95 25.91
C SER A 372 7.09 -3.21 25.74
N GLY A 373 6.93 -3.71 24.51
CA GLY A 373 6.15 -4.91 24.24
C GLY A 373 4.64 -4.66 24.30
N ASP A 374 3.87 -5.70 24.60
CA ASP A 374 2.40 -5.71 24.51
C ASP A 374 1.71 -5.91 25.88
N GLY A 375 2.38 -5.50 26.96
CA GLY A 375 1.79 -5.46 28.29
C GLY A 375 0.71 -4.38 28.42
N GLU A 376 -0.24 -4.57 29.33
CA GLU A 376 -1.38 -3.66 29.52
C GLU A 376 -0.96 -2.18 29.61
N GLY A 377 -0.02 -1.83 30.48
CA GLY A 377 0.49 -0.46 30.63
C GLY A 377 1.35 0.06 29.47
N SER A 378 1.46 -0.68 28.38
CA SER A 378 2.19 -0.31 27.16
C SER A 378 1.30 -0.09 25.95
N VAL A 379 0.07 -0.61 25.94
CA VAL A 379 -0.80 -0.61 24.75
C VAL A 379 -2.28 -0.39 25.04
N ASN A 380 -2.69 -0.24 26.29
CA ASN A 380 -4.12 -0.18 26.65
C ASN A 380 -4.88 1.03 26.07
N ASN A 381 -4.18 2.08 25.64
CA ASN A 381 -4.78 3.25 24.99
C ASN A 381 -4.74 3.17 23.45
N LEU A 382 -4.36 2.02 22.88
CA LEU A 382 -4.42 1.75 21.44
C LEU A 382 -5.65 0.90 21.17
N VAL A 383 -6.77 1.56 20.92
CA VAL A 383 -8.08 0.91 20.75
C VAL A 383 -8.34 0.63 19.27
N VAL A 384 -8.80 -0.57 18.95
CA VAL A 384 -9.31 -0.88 17.60
C VAL A 384 -10.82 -0.97 17.64
N ARG A 385 -11.49 -0.10 16.88
CA ARG A 385 -12.94 -0.12 16.72
C ARG A 385 -13.31 -0.95 15.50
N MET A 386 -14.00 -2.06 15.71
CA MET A 386 -14.49 -2.95 14.66
C MET A 386 -16.01 -2.78 14.51
N ILE A 387 -16.45 -2.34 13.34
CA ILE A 387 -17.83 -2.01 13.02
C ILE A 387 -18.26 -2.94 11.88
N HIS A 388 -19.35 -3.69 12.03
CA HIS A 388 -19.89 -4.58 10.99
C HIS A 388 -18.87 -5.56 10.36
N CYS A 389 -17.78 -5.87 11.06
CA CYS A 389 -16.75 -6.79 10.59
C CYS A 389 -17.16 -8.25 10.75
N ASN A 390 -16.63 -9.11 9.88
CA ASN A 390 -16.97 -10.53 9.89
C ASN A 390 -15.77 -11.43 9.58
N ASN A 391 -15.56 -12.45 10.40
CA ASN A 391 -14.62 -13.53 10.09
C ASN A 391 -15.41 -14.77 9.63
N GLN A 392 -15.24 -15.14 8.37
CA GLN A 392 -15.74 -16.38 7.77
C GLN A 392 -14.60 -17.36 7.44
N GLY A 393 -13.37 -16.97 7.77
CA GLY A 393 -12.16 -17.71 7.47
C GLY A 393 -11.81 -18.74 8.52
N LYS A 394 -10.51 -19.02 8.60
CA LYS A 394 -9.95 -20.05 9.48
C LYS A 394 -8.85 -19.47 10.35
N LEU A 395 -8.70 -20.03 11.55
CA LEU A 395 -7.54 -19.87 12.41
C LEU A 395 -6.86 -21.23 12.56
N ASN A 396 -5.61 -21.32 12.12
CA ASN A 396 -4.80 -22.53 12.11
C ASN A 396 -5.50 -23.72 11.44
N GLY A 397 -6.20 -23.47 10.33
CA GLY A 397 -6.91 -24.49 9.55
C GLY A 397 -8.32 -24.81 10.03
N GLU A 398 -8.72 -24.35 11.21
CA GLU A 398 -10.07 -24.57 11.76
C GLU A 398 -10.98 -23.35 11.51
N PRO A 399 -12.24 -23.53 11.08
CA PRO A 399 -13.18 -22.42 10.96
C PRO A 399 -13.31 -21.64 12.28
N SER A 400 -13.36 -20.31 12.19
CA SER A 400 -13.49 -19.45 13.37
C SER A 400 -14.31 -18.20 13.08
N ASP A 401 -15.09 -17.78 14.07
CA ASP A 401 -15.82 -16.51 14.12
C ASP A 401 -15.09 -15.44 14.96
N ILE A 402 -13.93 -15.78 15.55
CA ILE A 402 -13.16 -14.88 16.41
C ILE A 402 -12.63 -13.71 15.57
N LEU A 403 -13.00 -12.48 15.94
CA LEU A 403 -12.50 -11.26 15.30
C LEU A 403 -11.11 -10.87 15.83
N THR A 404 -10.87 -11.05 17.13
CA THR A 404 -9.57 -10.77 17.77
C THR A 404 -9.45 -11.46 19.14
N THR A 405 -8.22 -11.60 19.63
CA THR A 405 -7.94 -11.96 21.03
C THR A 405 -7.57 -10.76 21.89
N SER A 406 -7.46 -9.56 21.31
CA SER A 406 -7.15 -8.34 22.04
C SER A 406 -8.31 -7.88 22.94
N PRO A 407 -8.04 -7.50 24.20
CA PRO A 407 -9.06 -6.91 25.06
C PRO A 407 -9.27 -5.40 24.82
N TYR A 408 -8.42 -4.75 24.00
CA TYR A 408 -8.46 -3.30 23.78
C TYR A 408 -9.16 -2.97 22.45
N VAL A 409 -10.42 -3.39 22.35
CA VAL A 409 -11.24 -3.23 21.15
C VAL A 409 -12.67 -2.79 21.48
N GLU A 410 -13.30 -2.13 20.51
CA GLU A 410 -14.72 -1.79 20.54
C GLU A 410 -15.43 -2.51 19.40
N GLU A 411 -16.40 -3.36 19.70
CA GLU A 411 -17.18 -4.10 18.69
C GLU A 411 -18.60 -3.52 18.54
N VAL A 412 -18.97 -3.13 17.32
CA VAL A 412 -20.28 -2.59 16.98
C VAL A 412 -20.94 -3.46 15.91
N THR A 413 -22.04 -4.14 16.27
CA THR A 413 -22.66 -5.20 15.45
C THR A 413 -24.06 -4.86 14.92
N ASN A 414 -24.57 -3.65 15.14
CA ASN A 414 -25.98 -3.28 14.89
C ASN A 414 -26.25 -2.50 13.61
#